data_AF-A0A7S2E0I3-F1
#
_entry.id   AF-A0A7S2E0I3-F1
#
_cell.length_a   1.000
_cell.length_b   1.000
_cell.length_c   1.000
_cell.angle_alpha   90.00
_cell.angle_beta   90.00
_cell.angle_gamma   90.00
#
_symmetry.space_group_name_H-M   'P 1'
#
loop_
_entity.id
_entity.type
_entity.pdbx_description
1 polymer ?
#
loop_
_entity_poly.entity_id
_entity_poly.type
_entity_poly.pdbx_seq_one_letter_code
_entity_poly.pdbx_strand_id
1 'polypeptide(L)'
;IEFEGAKGWLIGQENRGLNHMFTFINTSRLGTAVQGVAAAELAFQNSLWYTKERRSMRALSGTKEPEHIADAIIHQPSVRTMLLTQKAILEGGRSMLYECAKVADSMADCEAAGDHKGAKAHDERLAFLTPILKGFLTEAGK
;
A
#
# COMPACT_ATOMS: atom_id res chain seq x y z
N ILE A 1 -9.75 -17.37 -20.02
CA ILE A 1 -8.53 -18.09 -20.43
C ILE A 1 -8.98 -19.47 -20.88
N GLU A 2 -8.55 -19.94 -22.06
CA GLU A 2 -8.91 -21.23 -22.64
C GLU A 2 -7.66 -22.13 -22.66
N PHE A 3 -7.81 -23.39 -22.24
CA PHE A 3 -6.68 -24.30 -22.01
C PHE A 3 -6.78 -25.61 -22.82
N GLU A 4 -7.67 -25.67 -23.81
CA GLU A 4 -7.86 -26.89 -24.60
C GLU A 4 -6.61 -27.23 -25.41
N GLY A 5 -6.12 -28.48 -25.29
CA GLY A 5 -4.88 -28.95 -25.92
C GLY A 5 -3.58 -28.40 -25.30
N ALA A 6 -3.65 -27.61 -24.21
CA ALA A 6 -2.48 -27.07 -23.56
C ALA A 6 -1.68 -28.16 -22.83
N LYS A 7 -0.35 -28.16 -22.99
CA LYS A 7 0.57 -29.01 -22.22
C LYS A 7 0.83 -28.35 -20.86
N GLY A 8 0.58 -29.08 -19.78
CA GLY A 8 0.90 -28.68 -18.41
C GLY A 8 1.88 -29.65 -17.76
N TRP A 9 2.59 -29.16 -16.74
CA TRP A 9 3.48 -29.96 -15.90
C TRP A 9 3.05 -29.85 -14.44
N LEU A 10 3.14 -30.96 -13.72
CA LEU A 10 2.86 -30.97 -12.29
C LEU A 10 3.95 -30.20 -11.53
N ILE A 11 3.54 -29.20 -10.75
CA ILE A 11 4.41 -28.49 -9.82
C ILE A 11 4.20 -29.10 -8.42
N GLY A 12 5.26 -29.63 -7.84
CA GLY A 12 5.22 -30.23 -6.50
C GLY A 12 4.59 -31.63 -6.48
N GLN A 13 3.59 -31.82 -5.61
CA GLN A 13 2.98 -33.12 -5.35
C GLN A 13 1.57 -33.20 -5.95
N GLU A 14 1.20 -34.38 -6.43
CA GLU A 14 -0.15 -34.67 -6.93
C GLU A 14 -1.20 -34.35 -5.84
N ASN A 15 -2.33 -33.77 -6.23
CA ASN A 15 -3.43 -33.37 -5.33
C ASN A 15 -3.03 -32.36 -4.22
N ARG A 16 -1.90 -31.67 -4.34
CA ARG A 16 -1.44 -30.64 -3.38
C ARG A 16 -1.40 -29.22 -3.95
N GLY A 17 -2.09 -28.97 -5.06
CA GLY A 17 -2.04 -27.67 -5.78
C GLY A 17 -2.38 -26.46 -4.90
N LEU A 18 -3.40 -26.55 -4.03
CA LEU A 18 -3.76 -25.44 -3.14
C LEU A 18 -2.62 -25.06 -2.19
N ASN A 19 -1.96 -26.02 -1.57
CA ASN A 19 -0.84 -25.75 -0.66
C ASN A 19 0.30 -25.01 -1.39
N HIS A 20 0.59 -25.43 -2.63
CA HIS A 20 1.59 -24.77 -3.48
C HIS A 20 1.15 -23.39 -3.97
N MET A 21 -0.16 -23.11 -4.05
CA MET A 21 -0.66 -21.76 -4.34
C MET A 21 -0.55 -20.82 -3.15
N PHE A 22 -0.74 -21.32 -1.92
CA PHE A 22 -0.69 -20.50 -0.71
C PHE A 22 0.69 -19.89 -0.43
N THR A 23 1.77 -20.51 -0.90
CA THR A 23 3.12 -19.92 -0.81
C THR A 23 3.23 -18.61 -1.58
N PHE A 24 2.46 -18.42 -2.66
CA PHE A 24 2.44 -17.19 -3.45
C PHE A 24 1.42 -16.16 -2.94
N ILE A 25 0.53 -16.55 -2.02
CA ILE A 25 -0.56 -15.69 -1.57
C ILE A 25 -0.04 -14.49 -0.76
N ASN A 26 0.97 -14.67 0.09
CA ASN A 26 1.54 -13.56 0.85
C ASN A 26 2.19 -12.50 -0.08
N THR A 27 2.95 -12.94 -1.08
CA THR A 27 3.57 -12.07 -2.08
C THR A 27 2.53 -11.33 -2.93
N SER A 28 1.51 -12.04 -3.42
CA SER A 28 0.44 -11.42 -4.21
C SER A 28 -0.39 -10.40 -3.41
N ARG A 29 -0.65 -10.67 -2.12
CA ARG A 29 -1.32 -9.71 -1.22
C ARG A 29 -0.48 -8.44 -1.03
N LEU A 30 0.82 -8.59 -0.79
CA LEU A 30 1.73 -7.44 -0.68
C LEU A 30 1.78 -6.64 -1.97
N GLY A 31 1.93 -7.30 -3.13
CA GLY A 31 1.94 -6.62 -4.43
C GLY A 31 0.64 -5.85 -4.69
N THR A 32 -0.51 -6.43 -4.35
CA THR A 32 -1.81 -5.74 -4.47
C THR A 32 -1.93 -4.56 -3.50
N ALA A 33 -1.41 -4.70 -2.27
CA ALA A 33 -1.40 -3.61 -1.30
C ALA A 33 -0.52 -2.43 -1.76
N VAL A 34 0.64 -2.72 -2.38
CA VAL A 34 1.52 -1.72 -3.00
C VAL A 34 0.79 -0.93 -4.09
N GLN A 35 0.00 -1.61 -4.95
CA GLN A 35 -0.79 -0.93 -5.98
C GLN A 35 -1.78 0.09 -5.39
N GLY A 36 -2.44 -0.26 -4.28
CA GLY A 36 -3.35 0.65 -3.57
C GLY A 36 -2.64 1.92 -3.07
N VAL A 37 -1.48 1.76 -2.42
CA VAL A 37 -0.67 2.91 -1.95
C VAL A 37 -0.13 3.73 -3.10
N ALA A 38 0.32 3.11 -4.18
CA ALA A 38 0.89 3.81 -5.33
C ALA A 38 -0.15 4.70 -6.02
N ALA A 39 -1.37 4.18 -6.23
CA ALA A 39 -2.47 4.94 -6.82
C ALA A 39 -2.84 6.15 -5.94
N ALA A 40 -2.98 5.93 -4.64
CA ALA A 40 -3.33 6.98 -3.69
C ALA A 40 -2.21 8.03 -3.54
N GLU A 41 -0.94 7.64 -3.64
CA GLU A 41 0.20 8.57 -3.60
C GLU A 41 0.16 9.54 -4.78
N LEU A 42 -0.10 9.03 -5.98
CA LEU A 42 -0.23 9.87 -7.17
C LEU A 42 -1.41 10.86 -7.01
N ALA A 43 -2.54 10.38 -6.49
CA ALA A 43 -3.70 11.24 -6.21
C ALA A 43 -3.38 12.34 -5.19
N PHE A 44 -2.63 12.02 -4.14
CA PHE A 44 -2.18 12.98 -3.14
C PHE A 44 -1.21 14.02 -3.71
N GLN A 45 -0.21 13.60 -4.48
CA GLN A 45 0.75 14.52 -5.10
C GLN A 45 0.04 15.53 -6.01
N ASN A 46 -0.90 15.05 -6.83
CA ASN A 46 -1.72 15.92 -7.69
C ASN A 46 -2.61 16.86 -6.87
N SER A 47 -3.26 16.36 -5.82
CA SER A 47 -4.11 17.17 -4.93
C SER A 47 -3.29 18.24 -4.19
N LEU A 48 -2.10 17.90 -3.72
CA LEU A 48 -1.20 18.83 -3.04
C LEU A 48 -0.74 19.95 -3.96
N TRP A 49 -0.40 19.62 -5.21
CA TRP A 49 -0.03 20.64 -6.20
C TRP A 49 -1.22 21.54 -6.52
N TYR A 50 -2.38 20.96 -6.86
CA TYR A 50 -3.59 21.71 -7.20
C TYR A 50 -4.03 22.67 -6.08
N THR A 51 -3.98 22.23 -4.82
CA THR A 51 -4.42 23.04 -3.67
C THR A 51 -3.56 24.27 -3.40
N LYS A 52 -2.31 24.27 -3.87
CA LYS A 52 -1.40 25.43 -3.79
C LYS A 52 -1.69 26.48 -4.87
N GLU A 53 -2.25 26.08 -6.01
CA GLU A 53 -2.49 27.00 -7.13
C GLU A 53 -3.93 27.50 -7.19
N ARG A 54 -4.89 26.63 -6.83
CA ARG A 54 -6.30 26.95 -6.84
C ARG A 54 -6.62 27.96 -5.74
N ARG A 55 -7.06 29.16 -6.13
CA ARG A 55 -7.50 30.21 -5.22
C ARG A 55 -9.02 30.27 -5.13
N SER A 56 -9.55 30.35 -3.90
CA SER A 56 -10.99 30.47 -3.65
C SER A 56 -11.27 30.93 -2.22
N MET A 57 -11.97 32.06 -2.10
CA MET A 57 -12.30 32.73 -0.83
C MET A 57 -11.06 33.13 -0.01
N ARG A 58 -11.27 33.83 1.11
CA ARG A 58 -10.21 34.13 2.09
C ARG A 58 -10.13 33.03 3.13
N ALA A 59 -8.94 32.84 3.70
CA ALA A 59 -8.75 31.89 4.79
C ALA A 59 -9.42 32.41 6.09
N LEU A 60 -9.99 31.50 6.87
CA LEU A 60 -10.64 31.82 8.16
C LEU A 60 -9.67 32.40 9.20
N SER A 61 -8.37 32.10 9.07
CA SER A 61 -7.31 32.60 9.96
C SER A 61 -6.73 33.95 9.52
N GLY A 62 -7.48 34.71 8.72
CA GLY A 62 -7.07 35.96 8.11
C GLY A 62 -6.37 35.76 6.75
N THR A 63 -6.32 36.84 5.98
CA THR A 63 -5.74 36.89 4.62
C THR A 63 -4.32 36.33 4.60
N LYS A 64 -4.07 35.37 3.72
CA LYS A 64 -2.74 34.75 3.54
C LYS A 64 -2.02 35.23 2.29
N GLU A 65 -2.76 35.60 1.26
CA GLU A 65 -2.23 36.11 -0.01
C GLU A 65 -2.83 37.49 -0.31
N PRO A 66 -2.27 38.58 0.27
CA PRO A 66 -2.80 39.94 0.10
C PRO A 66 -2.80 40.43 -1.34
N GLU A 67 -1.81 39.98 -2.13
CA GLU A 67 -1.60 40.33 -3.54
C GLU A 67 -2.70 39.78 -4.47
N HIS A 68 -3.48 38.80 -4.01
CA HIS A 68 -4.51 38.11 -4.80
C HIS A 68 -5.90 38.39 -4.23
N ILE A 69 -6.96 38.25 -5.03
CA ILE A 69 -8.37 38.45 -4.60
C ILE A 69 -8.82 37.38 -3.58
N ALA A 70 -8.25 36.18 -3.68
CA ALA A 70 -8.55 35.02 -2.84
C ALA A 70 -7.26 34.30 -2.47
N ASP A 71 -7.28 33.59 -1.35
CA ASP A 71 -6.15 32.78 -0.89
C ASP A 71 -6.19 31.39 -1.56
N ALA A 72 -5.04 30.72 -1.69
CA ALA A 72 -5.00 29.33 -2.12
C ALA A 72 -5.81 28.43 -1.17
N ILE A 73 -6.50 27.42 -1.72
CA ILE A 73 -7.39 26.56 -0.95
C ILE A 73 -6.64 25.70 0.08
N ILE A 74 -5.32 25.53 -0.06
CA ILE A 74 -4.47 24.92 0.97
C ILE A 74 -4.53 25.65 2.32
N HIS A 75 -4.94 26.92 2.37
CA HIS A 75 -5.12 27.65 3.61
C HIS A 75 -6.45 27.36 4.32
N GLN A 76 -7.36 26.62 3.67
CA GLN A 76 -8.65 26.25 4.25
C GLN A 76 -8.51 25.05 5.20
N PRO A 77 -9.05 25.10 6.43
CA PRO A 77 -8.89 24.02 7.41
C PRO A 77 -9.36 22.66 6.92
N SER A 78 -10.52 22.59 6.25
CA SER A 78 -11.06 21.33 5.72
C SER A 78 -10.15 20.69 4.66
N VAL A 79 -9.60 21.51 3.76
CA VAL A 79 -8.64 21.05 2.72
C VAL A 79 -7.36 20.53 3.36
N ARG A 80 -6.82 21.22 4.38
CA ARG A 80 -5.63 20.74 5.10
C ARG A 80 -5.89 19.41 5.80
N THR A 81 -7.04 19.27 6.45
CA THR A 81 -7.42 17.99 7.08
C THR A 81 -7.48 16.88 6.05
N MET A 82 -8.10 17.10 4.89
CA MET A 82 -8.13 16.10 3.81
C MET A 82 -6.73 15.72 3.32
N LEU A 83 -5.85 16.69 3.08
CA LEU A 83 -4.46 16.44 2.66
C LEU A 83 -3.65 15.71 3.72
N LEU A 84 -3.80 16.07 5.00
CA LEU A 84 -3.11 15.42 6.11
C LEU A 84 -3.59 13.98 6.31
N THR A 85 -4.88 13.71 6.14
CA THR A 85 -5.42 12.35 6.17
C THR A 85 -4.83 11.51 5.05
N GLN A 86 -4.80 12.03 3.81
CA GLN A 86 -4.16 11.34 2.69
C GLN A 86 -2.70 11.04 3.00
N LYS A 87 -1.92 12.05 3.40
CA LYS A 87 -0.50 11.90 3.75
C LYS A 87 -0.27 10.86 4.84
N ALA A 88 -1.06 10.89 5.92
CA ALA A 88 -0.91 9.97 7.04
C ALA A 88 -1.16 8.51 6.63
N ILE A 89 -2.20 8.26 5.83
CA ILE A 89 -2.51 6.93 5.30
C ILE A 89 -1.39 6.44 4.38
N LEU A 90 -0.89 7.30 3.50
CA LEU A 90 0.13 6.95 2.51
C LEU A 90 1.48 6.65 3.14
N GLU A 91 1.96 7.53 4.02
CA GLU A 91 3.26 7.36 4.68
C GLU A 91 3.21 6.19 5.67
N GLY A 92 2.12 6.05 6.42
CA GLY A 92 1.90 4.91 7.32
C GLY A 92 1.81 3.59 6.53
N GLY A 93 1.02 3.57 5.46
CA GLY A 93 0.87 2.40 4.60
C GLY A 93 2.18 1.98 3.94
N ARG A 94 2.95 2.94 3.41
CA ARG A 94 4.27 2.69 2.83
C ARG A 94 5.26 2.14 3.86
N SER A 95 5.29 2.71 5.06
CA SER A 95 6.13 2.22 6.15
C SER A 95 5.81 0.76 6.51
N MET A 96 4.53 0.42 6.64
CA MET A 96 4.09 -0.95 6.94
C MET A 96 4.41 -1.94 5.82
N LEU A 97 4.33 -1.51 4.55
CA LEU A 97 4.74 -2.33 3.41
C LEU A 97 6.24 -2.63 3.44
N TYR A 98 7.08 -1.63 3.74
CA TYR A 98 8.52 -1.84 3.90
C TYR A 98 8.85 -2.75 5.07
N GLU A 99 8.11 -2.65 6.19
CA GLU A 99 8.29 -3.58 7.31
C GLU A 99 7.94 -5.02 6.90
N CYS A 100 6.88 -5.23 6.11
CA CYS A 100 6.56 -6.56 5.61
C CYS A 100 7.62 -7.07 4.62
N ALA A 101 8.16 -6.21 3.75
CA ALA A 101 9.26 -6.59 2.87
C ALA A 101 10.48 -7.07 3.67
N LYS A 102 10.87 -6.33 4.71
CA LYS A 102 11.97 -6.74 5.61
C LYS A 102 11.70 -8.07 6.30
N VAL A 103 10.47 -8.33 6.75
CA VAL A 103 10.10 -9.62 7.36
C VAL A 103 10.21 -10.75 6.33
N ALA A 104 9.84 -10.51 5.08
CA ALA A 104 9.98 -11.49 4.00
C ALA A 104 11.46 -11.78 3.68
N ASP A 105 12.32 -10.76 3.70
CA ASP A 105 13.77 -10.96 3.54
C ASP A 105 14.35 -11.78 4.72
N SER A 106 13.98 -11.46 5.96
CA SER A 106 14.42 -12.24 7.14
C SER A 106 13.92 -13.69 7.10
N MET A 107 12.72 -13.93 6.56
CA MET A 107 12.21 -15.28 6.33
C MET A 107 13.11 -16.06 5.37
N ALA A 108 13.47 -15.44 4.24
CA ALA A 108 14.36 -16.04 3.25
C ALA A 108 15.77 -16.31 3.81
N ASP A 109 16.30 -15.40 4.64
CA ASP A 109 17.58 -15.61 5.32
C ASP A 109 17.54 -16.81 6.28
N CYS A 110 16.47 -16.96 7.07
CA CYS A 110 16.26 -18.12 7.93
C CYS A 110 16.18 -19.43 7.12
N GLU A 111 15.45 -19.43 5.99
CA GLU A 111 15.37 -20.60 5.11
C GLU A 111 16.75 -20.99 4.56
N ALA A 112 17.52 -20.00 4.10
CA ALA A 112 18.88 -20.22 3.58
C ALA A 112 19.84 -20.76 4.66
N ALA A 113 19.67 -20.35 5.92
CA ALA A 113 20.44 -20.83 7.06
C ALA A 113 19.97 -22.19 7.61
N GLY A 114 18.87 -22.76 7.09
CA GLY A 114 18.27 -23.99 7.61
C GLY A 114 17.51 -23.81 8.94
N ASP A 115 17.25 -22.57 9.36
CA ASP A 115 16.42 -22.27 10.52
C ASP A 115 14.93 -22.28 10.16
N HIS A 116 14.37 -23.49 10.08
CA HIS A 116 12.96 -23.67 9.78
C HIS A 116 12.02 -23.09 10.85
N LYS A 117 12.47 -22.92 12.10
CA LYS A 117 11.64 -22.33 13.15
C LYS A 117 11.55 -20.81 12.96
N GLY A 118 12.68 -20.15 12.69
CA GLY A 118 12.73 -18.72 12.38
C GLY A 118 11.93 -18.38 11.13
N ALA A 119 12.11 -19.15 10.05
CA ALA A 119 11.36 -18.96 8.80
C ALA A 119 9.85 -19.05 9.04
N LYS A 120 9.39 -20.07 9.78
CA LYS A 120 7.98 -20.24 10.12
C LYS A 120 7.41 -19.08 10.95
N ALA A 121 8.18 -18.56 11.91
CA ALA A 121 7.75 -17.42 12.72
C ALA A 121 7.58 -16.14 11.88
N HIS A 122 8.46 -15.92 10.90
CA HIS A 122 8.33 -14.81 9.95
C HIS A 122 7.15 -14.99 8.99
N ASP A 123 6.92 -16.20 8.48
CA ASP A 123 5.75 -16.50 7.64
C ASP A 123 4.43 -16.27 8.39
N GLU A 124 4.32 -16.71 9.65
CA GLU A 124 3.14 -16.45 10.49
C GLU A 124 2.89 -14.95 10.70
N ARG A 125 3.97 -14.16 10.88
CA ARG A 125 3.88 -12.70 10.98
C ARG A 125 3.38 -12.08 9.67
N LEU A 126 3.86 -12.53 8.52
CA LEU A 126 3.37 -12.08 7.21
C LEU A 126 1.93 -12.50 6.96
N ALA A 127 1.57 -13.73 7.29
CA ALA A 127 0.22 -14.26 7.15
C ALA A 127 -0.81 -13.41 7.93
N PHE A 128 -0.40 -12.84 9.07
CA PHE A 128 -1.20 -11.90 9.83
C PHE A 128 -1.27 -10.50 9.21
N LEU A 129 -0.14 -9.93 8.80
CA LEU A 129 -0.06 -8.53 8.33
C LEU A 129 -0.61 -8.34 6.91
N THR A 130 -0.29 -9.24 5.99
CA THR A 130 -0.62 -9.11 4.57
C THR A 130 -2.11 -9.00 4.25
N PRO A 131 -3.06 -9.72 4.90
CA PRO A 131 -4.49 -9.51 4.65
C PRO A 131 -4.98 -8.15 5.15
N ILE A 132 -4.44 -7.66 6.27
CA ILE A 132 -4.79 -6.33 6.81
C ILE A 132 -4.31 -5.25 5.85
N LEU A 133 -3.06 -5.32 5.41
CA LEU A 133 -2.50 -4.33 4.49
C LEU A 133 -3.18 -4.36 3.13
N LYS A 134 -3.40 -5.56 2.55
CA LYS A 134 -4.15 -5.68 1.31
C LYS A 134 -5.54 -5.09 1.48
N GLY A 135 -6.27 -5.46 2.53
CA GLY A 135 -7.63 -4.97 2.76
C GLY A 135 -7.67 -3.46 2.94
N PHE A 136 -6.97 -2.95 3.94
CA PHE A 136 -6.99 -1.54 4.30
C PHE A 136 -6.46 -0.62 3.19
N LEU A 137 -5.29 -0.94 2.59
CA LEU A 137 -4.66 -0.05 1.62
C LEU A 137 -5.36 -0.05 0.26
N THR A 138 -6.07 -1.13 -0.09
CA THR A 138 -6.91 -1.14 -1.31
C THR A 138 -8.25 -0.46 -1.12
N GLU A 139 -8.80 -0.41 0.11
CA GLU A 139 -10.02 0.36 0.39
C GLU A 139 -9.73 1.84 0.60
N ALA A 140 -8.66 2.17 1.34
CA ALA A 140 -8.25 3.55 1.58
C ALA A 140 -7.64 4.23 0.34
N GLY A 141 -7.22 3.44 -0.65
CA GLY A 141 -6.65 3.94 -1.90
C GLY A 141 -7.64 4.11 -3.06
N LYS A 142 -8.94 3.89 -2.84
CA LYS A 142 -10.02 4.23 -3.78
C LYS A 142 -10.43 5.68 -3.60
#